data_AF-A0A966L3I9-F1
#
_entry.id   AF-A0A966L3I9-F1
#
_cell.length_a   1.000
_cell.length_b   1.000
_cell.length_c   1.000
_cell.angle_alpha   90.00
_cell.angle_beta   90.00
_cell.angle_gamma   90.00
#
_symmetry.space_group_name_H-M   'P 1'
#
loop_
_entity.id
_entity.type
_entity.pdbx_description
1 polymer ?
#
loop_
_entity_poly.entity_id
_entity_poly.type
_entity_poly.pdbx_seq_one_letter_code
_entity_poly.pdbx_strand_id
1 'polypeptide(L)'
;MDTLFGPSSSLVDVCLDRAGRSLPDAFTYSVPVELADRVVLGSQVLVPLQRGRAMGYVVGFPKSTELKRLRGLLSVESDFPAFDEHLLALARWMSKYYLCSLVDCLRTIVPRGLQRTAEVLFDVVDPLAAQRHLETLDPSGKEAQVLALLLGSDRPVSRAELRKEVAGDFSPALQHLVADGLAEEQSSVSPAKTRARMARVAELTDAGREALLEVKELARRAPRQAALLERLAARPGPTPLAALEAAGSGMSAVANRLAELGWILLYQIEDLRRPDDAFGGDGGPVELEAQQRAALQQLRQSLDSGARKTFMVHGVTASGKTEVYLGAVEHVLGKGKQAIVLVPEISLTAQLMGLFRARFGEDRVMQVPSVMGGEDFGQFRRAAPDDIESLIFWVGGVPQDEWQAAQAGDATLPSLHSPFWAPDAEAVIATAAEALAASAIDLMRPRGS
;
A
#
# COMPACT_ATOMS: atom_id res chain seq x y z
N MET A 1 9.26 -18.09 -16.00
CA MET A 1 9.10 -16.77 -15.35
C MET A 1 8.85 -15.67 -16.39
N ASP A 2 8.01 -15.93 -17.41
CA ASP A 2 8.34 -15.44 -18.77
C ASP A 2 7.32 -14.41 -19.32
N THR A 3 6.62 -13.71 -18.42
CA THR A 3 5.50 -12.80 -18.75
C THR A 3 5.63 -11.40 -18.15
N LEU A 4 6.77 -11.06 -17.52
CA LEU A 4 7.01 -9.72 -16.97
C LEU A 4 7.56 -8.73 -18.00
N PHE A 5 8.09 -9.20 -19.14
CA PHE A 5 8.54 -8.32 -20.22
C PHE A 5 7.42 -8.16 -21.25
N GLY A 6 7.15 -6.91 -21.64
CA GLY A 6 6.21 -6.62 -22.73
C GLY A 6 6.71 -7.14 -24.08
N PRO A 7 5.86 -7.17 -25.12
CA PRO A 7 6.36 -7.37 -26.47
C PRO A 7 7.40 -6.28 -26.79
N SER A 8 8.47 -6.65 -27.49
CA SER A 8 9.56 -5.75 -27.92
C SER A 8 9.11 -4.77 -29.01
N SER A 9 8.10 -3.98 -28.68
CA SER A 9 7.42 -2.99 -29.50
C SER A 9 8.11 -1.64 -29.32
N SER A 10 8.51 -1.02 -30.43
CA SER A 10 8.99 0.37 -30.42
C SER A 10 7.90 1.40 -30.17
N LEU A 11 6.64 0.97 -29.93
CA LEU A 11 5.46 1.80 -29.75
C LEU A 11 4.67 1.41 -28.49
N VAL A 12 4.14 2.42 -27.78
CA VAL A 12 3.18 2.27 -26.68
C VAL A 12 2.05 3.29 -26.78
N ASP A 13 0.86 2.90 -26.35
CA ASP A 13 -0.26 3.81 -26.10
C ASP A 13 -0.30 4.19 -24.62
N VAL A 14 -0.30 5.50 -24.34
CA VAL A 14 -0.24 6.05 -22.98
C VAL A 14 -1.51 6.84 -22.67
N CYS A 15 -2.21 6.44 -21.60
CA CYS A 15 -3.32 7.19 -21.02
C CYS A 15 -2.74 8.29 -20.10
N LEU A 16 -3.01 9.55 -20.39
CA LEU A 16 -2.40 10.68 -19.67
C LEU A 16 -3.04 10.88 -18.29
N ASP A 17 -2.24 11.05 -17.24
CA ASP A 17 -2.70 11.35 -15.87
C ASP A 17 -3.08 12.84 -15.73
N ARG A 18 -4.02 13.31 -16.55
CA ARG A 18 -4.51 14.69 -16.60
C ARG A 18 -6.02 14.72 -16.70
N ALA A 19 -6.67 15.49 -15.83
CA ALA A 19 -8.12 15.67 -15.89
C ALA A 19 -8.52 16.49 -17.14
N GLY A 20 -9.43 15.96 -17.96
CA GLY A 20 -9.97 16.67 -19.11
C GLY A 20 -10.88 15.80 -19.98
N ARG A 21 -12.20 16.04 -19.93
CA ARG A 21 -13.25 15.26 -20.64
C ARG A 21 -13.19 15.28 -22.19
N SER A 22 -12.17 15.90 -22.77
CA SER A 22 -12.03 16.10 -24.23
C SER A 22 -10.72 15.52 -24.78
N LEU A 23 -9.98 14.75 -23.98
CA LEU A 23 -8.79 14.02 -24.42
C LEU A 23 -9.19 12.61 -24.91
N PRO A 24 -8.54 12.07 -25.95
CA PRO A 24 -8.57 10.64 -26.27
C PRO A 24 -8.11 9.79 -25.07
N ASP A 25 -8.62 8.56 -24.97
CA ASP A 25 -8.28 7.62 -23.89
C ASP A 25 -6.78 7.28 -23.83
N ALA A 26 -6.08 7.36 -24.97
CA ALA A 26 -4.63 7.17 -25.04
C ALA A 26 -4.00 7.95 -26.20
N PHE A 27 -2.68 8.16 -26.11
CA PHE A 27 -1.83 8.74 -27.14
C PHE A 27 -0.64 7.81 -27.44
N THR A 28 -0.33 7.57 -28.71
CA THR A 28 0.81 6.73 -29.09
C THR A 28 2.14 7.49 -29.00
N TYR A 29 3.14 6.87 -28.35
CA TYR A 29 4.53 7.33 -28.26
C TYR A 29 5.49 6.24 -28.75
N SER A 30 6.71 6.63 -29.11
CA SER A 30 7.80 5.67 -29.36
C SER A 30 8.55 5.36 -28.07
N VAL A 31 9.03 4.12 -27.93
CA VAL A 31 9.87 3.70 -26.80
C VAL A 31 11.35 3.90 -27.16
N PRO A 32 12.12 4.72 -26.42
CA PRO A 32 13.58 4.79 -26.56
C PRO A 32 14.23 3.44 -26.22
N VAL A 33 15.35 3.10 -26.85
CA VAL A 33 16.03 1.80 -26.67
C VAL A 33 16.44 1.60 -25.21
N GLU A 34 16.84 2.68 -24.56
CA GLU A 34 17.30 2.77 -23.17
C GLU A 34 16.17 2.52 -22.15
N LEU A 35 14.90 2.54 -22.59
CA LEU A 35 13.73 2.29 -21.77
C LEU A 35 13.00 0.98 -22.15
N ALA A 36 13.38 0.32 -23.24
CA ALA A 36 12.64 -0.82 -23.80
C ALA A 36 12.40 -1.94 -22.77
N ASP A 37 13.44 -2.33 -22.02
CA ASP A 37 13.37 -3.43 -21.05
C ASP A 37 12.60 -3.06 -19.75
N ARG A 38 12.27 -1.78 -19.55
CA ARG A 38 11.53 -1.26 -18.37
C ARG A 38 10.05 -0.95 -18.66
N VAL A 39 9.61 -0.98 -19.92
CA VAL A 39 8.27 -0.55 -20.33
C VAL A 39 7.33 -1.75 -20.44
N VAL A 40 6.38 -1.83 -19.51
CA VAL A 40 5.38 -2.89 -19.41
C VAL A 40 3.96 -2.29 -19.38
N LEU A 41 2.93 -3.14 -19.50
CA LEU A 41 1.55 -2.68 -19.31
C LEU A 41 1.39 -2.16 -17.88
N GLY A 42 0.77 -0.99 -17.71
CA GLY A 42 0.64 -0.35 -16.40
C GLY A 42 1.88 0.40 -15.90
N SER A 43 3.01 0.43 -16.63
CA SER A 43 4.14 1.30 -16.29
C SER A 43 3.71 2.76 -16.19
N GLN A 44 4.16 3.46 -15.13
CA GLN A 44 4.06 4.91 -15.04
C GLN A 44 5.18 5.55 -15.86
N VAL A 45 4.83 6.49 -16.73
CA VAL A 45 5.77 7.10 -17.68
C VAL A 45 5.60 8.62 -17.73
N LEU A 46 6.72 9.33 -17.87
CA LEU A 46 6.73 10.77 -18.18
C LEU A 46 6.80 10.94 -19.71
N VAL A 47 5.87 11.73 -20.27
CA VAL A 47 5.75 11.95 -21.71
C VAL A 47 5.78 13.44 -22.12
N PRO A 48 6.31 13.78 -23.31
CA PRO A 48 6.47 15.16 -23.77
C PRO A 48 5.25 15.65 -24.57
N LEU A 49 4.47 16.58 -24.01
CA LEU A 49 3.34 17.21 -24.70
C LEU A 49 3.77 18.40 -25.57
N GLN A 50 2.89 18.89 -26.45
CA GLN A 50 3.19 20.05 -27.32
C GLN A 50 3.60 21.29 -26.51
N ARG A 51 3.11 21.42 -25.27
CA ARG A 51 3.58 22.38 -24.25
C ARG A 51 3.74 21.62 -22.92
N GLY A 52 4.94 21.63 -22.36
CA GLY A 52 5.28 20.93 -21.10
C GLY A 52 5.32 19.40 -21.20
N ARG A 53 5.33 18.74 -20.05
CA ARG A 53 5.31 17.27 -19.89
C ARG A 53 4.02 16.81 -19.19
N ALA A 54 3.82 15.50 -19.12
CA ALA A 54 2.74 14.88 -18.33
C ALA A 54 3.13 13.49 -17.85
N MET A 55 2.62 13.09 -16.70
CA MET A 55 2.56 11.66 -16.33
C MET A 55 1.48 10.95 -17.15
N GLY A 56 1.63 9.65 -17.29
CA GLY A 56 0.61 8.75 -17.83
C GLY A 56 0.93 7.28 -17.52
N TYR A 57 0.00 6.41 -17.91
CA TYR A 57 0.10 4.97 -17.74
C TYR A 57 0.12 4.28 -19.10
N VAL A 58 0.99 3.29 -19.28
CA VAL A 58 1.00 2.46 -20.49
C VAL A 58 -0.25 1.57 -20.51
N VAL A 59 -1.07 1.72 -21.55
CA VAL A 59 -2.36 1.02 -21.71
C VAL A 59 -2.45 0.20 -23.01
N GLY A 60 -1.35 0.04 -23.75
CA GLY A 60 -1.30 -0.78 -24.95
C GLY A 60 0.04 -0.73 -25.69
N PHE A 61 0.23 -1.70 -26.58
CA PHE A 61 1.41 -1.82 -27.45
C PHE A 61 0.94 -1.97 -28.91
N PRO A 62 0.69 -0.86 -29.64
CA PRO A 62 0.16 -0.91 -30.99
C PRO A 62 1.23 -1.40 -31.98
N LYS A 63 0.86 -2.35 -32.85
CA LYS A 63 1.80 -2.97 -33.82
C LYS A 63 2.29 -2.02 -34.92
N SER A 64 1.60 -0.90 -35.13
CA SER A 64 1.85 0.06 -36.21
C SER A 64 1.12 1.38 -35.92
N THR A 65 1.58 2.48 -36.52
CA THR A 65 0.87 3.77 -36.50
C THR A 65 1.02 4.49 -37.84
N GLU A 66 0.05 5.32 -38.19
CA GLU A 66 0.09 6.20 -39.37
C GLU A 66 0.84 7.53 -39.08
N LEU A 67 1.23 7.76 -37.82
CA LEU A 67 1.89 8.99 -37.36
C LEU A 67 3.33 9.09 -37.90
N LYS A 68 3.53 9.94 -38.92
CA LYS A 68 4.83 10.19 -39.58
C LYS A 68 5.92 10.77 -38.66
N ARG A 69 5.56 11.27 -37.48
CA ARG A 69 6.49 11.75 -36.44
C ARG A 69 5.88 11.43 -35.08
N LEU A 70 6.58 10.59 -34.33
CA LEU A 70 6.28 10.31 -32.92
C LEU A 70 7.20 11.14 -32.01
N ARG A 71 6.88 11.15 -30.72
CA ARG A 71 7.78 11.58 -29.67
C ARG A 71 8.12 10.36 -28.80
N GLY A 72 9.34 10.36 -28.25
CA GLY A 72 9.75 9.37 -27.26
C GLY A 72 9.02 9.52 -25.93
N LEU A 73 8.93 8.43 -25.17
CA LEU A 73 8.87 8.50 -23.70
C LEU A 73 10.11 9.25 -23.18
N LEU A 74 10.02 9.87 -22.00
CA LEU A 74 11.16 10.54 -21.35
C LEU A 74 11.77 9.71 -20.23
N SER A 75 10.92 9.06 -19.42
CA SER A 75 11.34 8.19 -18.32
C SER A 75 10.25 7.18 -17.97
N VAL A 76 10.67 6.07 -17.34
CA VAL A 76 9.78 5.14 -16.62
C VAL A 76 9.96 5.42 -15.13
N GLU A 77 8.85 5.77 -14.48
CA GLU A 77 8.79 6.31 -13.13
C GLU A 77 8.42 5.28 -12.05
N SER A 78 8.00 4.08 -12.44
CA SER A 78 7.72 2.99 -11.53
C SER A 78 8.47 1.72 -11.94
N ASP A 79 9.15 1.10 -10.98
CA ASP A 79 9.89 -0.16 -11.22
C ASP A 79 8.96 -1.39 -11.25
N PHE A 80 7.68 -1.18 -10.94
CA PHE A 80 6.59 -2.14 -11.04
C PHE A 80 5.40 -1.52 -11.79
N PRO A 81 4.57 -2.32 -12.47
CA PRO A 81 3.34 -1.83 -13.10
C PRO A 81 2.29 -1.43 -12.06
N ALA A 82 1.51 -0.39 -12.36
CA ALA A 82 0.46 0.11 -11.47
C ALA A 82 -0.88 -0.69 -11.58
N PHE A 83 -1.03 -1.49 -12.62
CA PHE A 83 -2.17 -2.38 -12.90
C PHE A 83 -1.82 -3.41 -13.98
N ASP A 84 -2.60 -4.48 -14.10
CA ASP A 84 -2.44 -5.53 -15.12
C ASP A 84 -3.48 -5.43 -16.26
N GLU A 85 -3.54 -6.42 -17.15
CA GLU A 85 -4.53 -6.45 -18.24
C GLU A 85 -5.97 -6.62 -17.73
N HIS A 86 -6.18 -7.35 -16.63
CA HIS A 86 -7.52 -7.56 -16.06
C HIS A 86 -8.09 -6.28 -15.45
N LEU A 87 -7.27 -5.54 -14.69
CA LEU A 87 -7.61 -4.23 -14.14
C LEU A 87 -7.76 -3.17 -15.24
N LEU A 88 -6.95 -3.21 -16.30
CA LEU A 88 -7.14 -2.34 -17.47
C LEU A 88 -8.45 -2.66 -18.23
N ALA A 89 -8.79 -3.94 -18.38
CA ALA A 89 -10.06 -4.35 -18.98
C ALA A 89 -11.27 -3.91 -18.13
N LEU A 90 -11.14 -3.99 -16.79
CA LEU A 90 -12.12 -3.44 -15.86
C LEU A 90 -12.23 -1.91 -16.00
N ALA A 91 -11.11 -1.17 -16.06
CA ALA A 91 -11.09 0.28 -16.24
C ALA A 91 -11.74 0.72 -17.56
N ARG A 92 -11.47 0.00 -18.66
CA ARG A 92 -12.12 0.22 -19.96
C ARG A 92 -13.62 -0.10 -19.93
N TRP A 93 -14.03 -1.13 -19.20
CA TRP A 93 -15.46 -1.41 -18.98
C TRP A 93 -16.12 -0.32 -18.15
N MET A 94 -15.51 0.12 -17.05
CA MET A 94 -16.01 1.22 -16.20
C MET A 94 -16.17 2.51 -17.00
N SER A 95 -15.13 2.92 -17.73
CA SER A 95 -15.13 4.12 -18.58
C SER A 95 -16.29 4.09 -19.59
N LYS A 96 -16.47 2.96 -20.29
CA LYS A 96 -17.56 2.78 -21.27
C LYS A 96 -18.95 2.72 -20.63
N TYR A 97 -19.08 2.10 -19.44
CA TYR A 97 -20.37 1.88 -18.78
C TYR A 97 -20.86 3.13 -18.03
N TYR A 98 -19.97 3.82 -17.32
CA TYR A 98 -20.27 5.03 -16.54
C TYR A 98 -20.01 6.34 -17.30
N LEU A 99 -19.61 6.27 -18.57
CA LEU A 99 -19.35 7.42 -19.47
C LEU A 99 -18.33 8.42 -18.87
N CYS A 100 -17.29 7.89 -18.25
CA CYS A 100 -16.18 8.64 -17.64
C CYS A 100 -14.84 8.33 -18.34
N SER A 101 -13.82 9.15 -18.10
CA SER A 101 -12.54 8.99 -18.80
C SER A 101 -11.74 7.79 -18.28
N LEU A 102 -10.97 7.13 -19.15
CA LEU A 102 -10.14 5.98 -18.75
C LEU A 102 -9.19 6.33 -17.58
N VAL A 103 -8.60 7.53 -17.58
CA VAL A 103 -7.73 8.00 -16.49
C VAL A 103 -8.47 8.09 -15.15
N ASP A 104 -9.73 8.49 -15.12
CA ASP A 104 -10.49 8.55 -13.86
C ASP A 104 -10.74 7.14 -13.29
N CYS A 105 -10.96 6.13 -14.15
CA CYS A 105 -11.06 4.73 -13.73
C CYS A 105 -9.71 4.14 -13.28
N LEU A 106 -8.61 4.48 -13.95
CA LEU A 106 -7.28 4.06 -13.53
C LEU A 106 -6.91 4.68 -12.17
N ARG A 107 -7.28 5.94 -11.91
CA ARG A 107 -7.12 6.61 -10.61
C ARG A 107 -7.95 6.02 -9.47
N THR A 108 -9.03 5.28 -9.75
CA THR A 108 -9.74 4.52 -8.71
C THR A 108 -9.06 3.18 -8.39
N ILE A 109 -8.29 2.62 -9.33
CA ILE A 109 -7.57 1.35 -9.17
C ILE A 109 -6.18 1.57 -8.53
N VAL A 110 -5.42 2.54 -9.03
CA VAL A 110 -4.02 2.78 -8.60
C VAL A 110 -4.00 3.43 -7.21
N PRO A 111 -3.34 2.84 -6.19
CA PRO A 111 -3.25 3.41 -4.85
C PRO A 111 -2.64 4.82 -4.81
N ARG A 112 -3.21 5.73 -4.01
CA ARG A 112 -2.79 7.15 -3.95
C ARG A 112 -1.33 7.37 -3.55
N GLY A 113 -0.70 6.44 -2.83
CA GLY A 113 0.74 6.51 -2.51
C GLY A 113 1.64 6.28 -3.73
N LEU A 114 1.13 5.60 -4.76
CA LEU A 114 1.81 5.33 -6.03
C LEU A 114 1.44 6.35 -7.12
N GLN A 115 0.41 7.17 -6.94
CA GLN A 115 0.01 8.21 -7.91
C GLN A 115 1.03 9.36 -7.95
N ARG A 116 2.02 9.27 -8.85
CA ARG A 116 2.99 10.34 -9.14
C ARG A 116 2.38 11.43 -10.01
N THR A 117 2.77 12.68 -9.77
CA THR A 117 2.35 13.84 -10.57
C THR A 117 3.55 14.51 -11.23
N ALA A 118 3.42 14.88 -12.50
CA ALA A 118 4.40 15.74 -13.15
C ALA A 118 4.31 17.13 -12.51
N GLU A 119 5.39 17.54 -11.84
CA GLU A 119 5.47 18.85 -11.18
C GLU A 119 6.38 19.77 -11.97
N VAL A 120 5.98 21.05 -12.00
CA VAL A 120 6.71 22.09 -12.70
C VAL A 120 7.40 22.94 -11.65
N LEU A 121 8.73 22.81 -11.63
CA LEU A 121 9.64 23.49 -10.72
C LEU A 121 10.35 24.63 -11.47
N PHE A 122 10.79 25.63 -10.72
CA PHE A 122 11.45 26.82 -11.22
C PHE A 122 12.73 27.03 -10.45
N ASP A 123 13.80 27.40 -11.15
CA ASP A 123 15.10 27.72 -10.57
C ASP A 123 15.71 28.91 -11.31
N VAL A 124 16.75 29.54 -10.77
CA VAL A 124 17.50 30.62 -11.43
C VAL A 124 18.54 30.07 -12.41
N VAL A 125 18.62 30.66 -13.60
CA VAL A 125 19.59 30.22 -14.63
C VAL A 125 21.01 30.68 -14.30
N ASP A 126 21.13 31.93 -13.82
CA ASP A 126 22.36 32.51 -13.28
C ASP A 126 21.98 33.31 -12.02
N PRO A 127 22.34 32.83 -10.81
CA PRO A 127 22.06 33.53 -9.55
C PRO A 127 22.62 34.95 -9.50
N LEU A 128 23.75 35.25 -10.17
CA LEU A 128 24.36 36.57 -10.17
C LEU A 128 23.64 37.54 -11.12
N ALA A 129 23.15 37.05 -12.27
CA ALA A 129 22.29 37.83 -13.15
C ALA A 129 20.91 38.09 -12.51
N ALA A 130 20.31 37.06 -11.92
CA ALA A 130 19.05 37.16 -11.20
C ALA A 130 19.12 38.12 -10.00
N GLN A 131 20.19 38.06 -9.18
CA GLN A 131 20.40 38.99 -8.07
C GLN A 131 20.49 40.45 -8.54
N ARG A 132 21.26 40.72 -9.61
CA ARG A 132 21.35 42.07 -10.21
C ARG A 132 20.02 42.55 -10.79
N HIS A 133 19.22 41.65 -11.35
CA HIS A 133 17.90 42.02 -11.86
C HIS A 133 16.93 42.34 -10.72
N LEU A 134 16.93 41.53 -9.64
CA LEU A 134 16.14 41.76 -8.43
C LEU A 134 16.41 43.16 -7.82
N GLU A 135 17.66 43.62 -7.82
CA GLU A 135 18.06 44.97 -7.38
C GLU A 135 17.48 46.12 -8.22
N THR A 136 16.93 45.85 -9.41
CA THR A 136 16.27 46.85 -10.27
C THR A 136 14.74 46.87 -10.18
N LEU A 137 14.14 45.87 -9.51
CA LEU A 137 12.69 45.70 -9.42
C LEU A 137 12.10 46.39 -8.18
N ASP A 138 10.81 46.73 -8.24
CA ASP A 138 10.03 47.11 -7.05
C ASP A 138 9.87 45.89 -6.12
N PRO A 139 10.35 45.92 -4.85
CA PRO A 139 10.23 44.79 -3.92
C PRO A 139 8.78 44.37 -3.60
N SER A 140 7.80 45.26 -3.82
CA SER A 140 6.37 44.95 -3.69
C SER A 140 5.78 44.26 -4.92
N GLY A 141 6.51 44.26 -6.04
CA GLY A 141 6.15 43.61 -7.30
C GLY A 141 6.19 42.09 -7.23
N LYS A 142 5.33 41.43 -8.02
CA LYS A 142 5.28 39.96 -8.12
C LYS A 142 6.58 39.36 -8.65
N GLU A 143 7.26 40.08 -9.53
CA GLU A 143 8.51 39.66 -10.19
C GLU A 143 9.67 39.61 -9.20
N ALA A 144 9.83 40.66 -8.38
CA ALA A 144 10.79 40.68 -7.28
C ALA A 144 10.51 39.57 -6.25
N GLN A 145 9.24 39.38 -5.88
CA GLN A 145 8.83 38.35 -4.91
C GLN A 145 9.11 36.93 -5.40
N VAL A 146 8.82 36.62 -6.67
CA VAL A 146 9.16 35.33 -7.27
C VAL A 146 10.68 35.16 -7.36
N LEU A 147 11.40 36.14 -7.90
CA LEU A 147 12.85 36.00 -8.13
C LEU A 147 13.64 35.88 -6.81
N ALA A 148 13.25 36.62 -5.77
CA ALA A 148 13.84 36.50 -4.43
C ALA A 148 13.59 35.13 -3.78
N LEU A 149 12.45 34.48 -4.04
CA LEU A 149 12.15 33.14 -3.52
C LEU A 149 12.92 32.04 -4.26
N LEU A 150 13.22 32.23 -5.55
CA LEU A 150 14.09 31.32 -6.29
C LEU A 150 15.54 31.48 -5.83
N LEU A 151 16.06 32.71 -5.75
CA LEU A 151 17.39 33.03 -5.22
C LEU A 151 17.60 32.57 -3.77
N GLY A 152 16.55 32.54 -2.96
CA GLY A 152 16.57 32.11 -1.57
C GLY A 152 16.39 30.61 -1.35
N SER A 153 16.48 29.77 -2.40
CA SER A 153 16.29 28.32 -2.29
C SER A 153 17.46 27.53 -2.87
N ASP A 154 18.02 26.60 -2.08
CA ASP A 154 19.06 25.65 -2.54
C ASP A 154 18.52 24.55 -3.49
N ARG A 155 17.32 24.71 -4.04
CA ARG A 155 16.65 23.74 -4.93
C ARG A 155 15.56 24.38 -5.80
N PRO A 156 15.21 23.78 -6.95
CA PRO A 156 14.04 24.17 -7.73
C PRO A 156 12.73 24.18 -6.91
N VAL A 157 11.94 25.24 -7.09
CA VAL A 157 10.74 25.58 -6.30
C VAL A 157 9.47 25.35 -7.12
N SER A 158 8.47 24.67 -6.56
CA SER A 158 7.20 24.41 -7.25
C SER A 158 6.27 25.63 -7.28
N ARG A 159 5.37 25.69 -8.28
CA ARG A 159 4.23 26.65 -8.27
C ARG A 159 3.31 26.51 -7.05
N ALA A 160 3.36 25.39 -6.32
CA ALA A 160 2.61 25.19 -5.08
C ALA A 160 3.31 25.78 -3.85
N GLU A 161 4.64 25.89 -3.87
CA GLU A 161 5.42 26.60 -2.85
C GLU A 161 5.41 28.10 -3.10
N LEU A 162 5.60 28.56 -4.35
CA LEU A 162 5.46 29.97 -4.72
C LEU A 162 4.08 30.55 -4.32
N ARG A 163 3.01 29.75 -4.35
CA ARG A 163 1.66 30.16 -3.91
C ARG A 163 1.47 30.35 -2.41
N LYS A 164 2.39 29.88 -1.56
CA LYS A 164 2.32 30.09 -0.11
C LYS A 164 2.84 31.49 0.26
N GLU A 165 3.93 31.89 -0.39
CA GLU A 165 4.66 33.12 -0.10
C GLU A 165 4.23 34.29 -1.01
N VAL A 166 3.89 34.02 -2.29
CA VAL A 166 3.47 35.04 -3.26
C VAL A 166 1.95 35.05 -3.40
N ALA A 167 1.30 35.97 -2.68
CA ALA A 167 -0.14 36.19 -2.79
C ALA A 167 -0.55 36.78 -4.16
N GLY A 168 -1.74 36.41 -4.65
CA GLY A 168 -2.30 36.87 -5.93
C GLY A 168 -1.85 36.04 -7.14
N ASP A 169 -2.09 36.53 -8.35
CA ASP A 169 -1.56 35.90 -9.57
C ASP A 169 -0.17 36.43 -9.90
N PHE A 170 0.81 35.54 -9.91
CA PHE A 170 2.19 35.78 -10.32
C PHE A 170 2.55 35.09 -11.64
N SER A 171 1.58 34.46 -12.31
CA SER A 171 1.78 33.74 -13.57
C SER A 171 2.41 34.60 -14.69
N PRO A 172 2.07 35.90 -14.86
CA PRO A 172 2.74 36.75 -15.85
C PRO A 172 4.21 37.02 -15.54
N ALA A 173 4.54 37.35 -14.29
CA ALA A 173 5.93 37.58 -13.87
C ALA A 173 6.78 36.32 -14.01
N LEU A 174 6.23 35.15 -13.65
CA LEU A 174 6.92 33.87 -13.86
C LEU A 174 7.12 33.54 -15.35
N GLN A 175 6.26 34.05 -16.25
CA GLN A 175 6.44 33.90 -17.70
C GLN A 175 7.51 34.86 -18.25
N HIS A 176 7.58 36.09 -17.75
CA HIS A 176 8.63 37.05 -18.12
C HIS A 176 10.01 36.57 -17.67
N LEU A 177 10.19 36.22 -16.39
CA LEU A 177 11.47 35.71 -15.86
C LEU A 177 11.99 34.49 -16.64
N VAL A 178 11.11 33.64 -17.17
CA VAL A 178 11.47 32.49 -18.01
C VAL A 178 11.71 32.87 -19.47
N ALA A 179 11.03 33.89 -20.00
CA ALA A 179 11.26 34.40 -21.35
C ALA A 179 12.59 35.17 -21.47
N ASP A 180 12.95 35.91 -20.43
CA ASP A 180 14.19 36.71 -20.34
C ASP A 180 15.40 35.88 -19.87
N GLY A 181 15.20 34.58 -19.57
CA GLY A 181 16.27 33.66 -19.20
C GLY A 181 16.86 33.88 -17.80
N LEU A 182 16.12 34.52 -16.91
CA LEU A 182 16.50 34.71 -15.50
C LEU A 182 16.12 33.50 -14.63
N ALA A 183 15.02 32.84 -14.99
CA ALA A 183 14.56 31.58 -14.42
C ALA A 183 14.34 30.52 -15.51
N GLU A 184 14.39 29.23 -15.15
CA GLU A 184 14.06 28.12 -16.06
C GLU A 184 12.90 27.25 -15.56
N GLU A 185 12.11 26.70 -16.48
CA GLU A 185 11.00 25.77 -16.18
C GLU A 185 11.50 24.31 -16.22
N GLN A 186 11.93 23.78 -15.07
CA GLN A 186 12.28 22.37 -14.92
C GLN A 186 11.03 21.52 -14.70
N SER A 187 10.85 20.47 -15.51
CA SER A 187 9.77 19.48 -15.30
C SER A 187 10.29 18.28 -14.53
N SER A 188 9.86 18.15 -13.27
CA SER A 188 10.18 17.05 -12.35
C SER A 188 8.97 16.11 -12.17
N VAL A 189 9.15 15.06 -11.40
CA VAL A 189 8.08 14.15 -10.95
C VAL A 189 8.04 14.18 -9.44
N SER A 190 6.83 14.30 -8.87
CA SER A 190 6.68 14.43 -7.42
C SER A 190 7.20 13.19 -6.69
N PRO A 191 7.97 13.36 -5.60
CA PRO A 191 8.52 12.24 -4.86
C PRO A 191 7.42 11.38 -4.25
N ALA A 192 7.64 10.07 -4.19
CA ALA A 192 6.72 9.13 -3.56
C ALA A 192 6.42 9.57 -2.11
N LYS A 193 5.13 9.70 -1.78
CA LYS A 193 4.69 10.27 -0.49
C LYS A 193 4.80 9.28 0.68
N THR A 194 5.00 8.01 0.37
CA THR A 194 5.29 6.95 1.34
C THR A 194 6.78 6.95 1.68
N ARG A 195 7.12 7.29 2.93
CA ARG A 195 8.44 7.02 3.52
C ARG A 195 8.37 5.76 4.39
N ALA A 196 9.48 5.03 4.44
CA ALA A 196 9.70 3.97 5.40
C ALA A 196 9.49 4.44 6.85
N ARG A 197 9.00 3.54 7.69
CA ARG A 197 8.92 3.73 9.15
C ARG A 197 10.20 3.16 9.78
N MET A 198 10.65 3.73 10.90
CA MET A 198 11.83 3.23 11.63
C MET A 198 11.46 2.84 13.05
N ALA A 199 12.04 1.75 13.56
CA ALA A 199 11.87 1.26 14.93
C ALA A 199 13.20 1.30 15.70
N ARG A 200 13.14 1.56 17.01
CA ARG A 200 14.27 1.31 17.93
C ARG A 200 14.16 -0.12 18.46
N VAL A 201 15.24 -0.90 18.31
CA VAL A 201 15.36 -2.29 18.77
C VAL A 201 16.34 -2.42 19.92
N ALA A 202 16.16 -3.51 20.68
CA ALA A 202 17.00 -3.97 21.76
C ALA A 202 17.40 -5.43 21.51
N GLU A 203 18.69 -5.74 21.63
CA GLU A 203 19.21 -7.09 21.39
C GLU A 203 20.14 -7.52 22.54
N LEU A 204 20.05 -8.78 22.97
CA LEU A 204 20.79 -9.30 24.12
C LEU A 204 22.26 -9.60 23.75
N THR A 205 23.22 -9.08 24.52
CA THR A 205 24.65 -9.39 24.34
C THR A 205 25.04 -10.67 25.09
N ASP A 206 26.26 -11.18 24.89
CA ASP A 206 26.80 -12.29 25.69
C ASP A 206 26.95 -11.92 27.16
N ALA A 207 27.34 -10.68 27.49
CA ALA A 207 27.33 -10.19 28.87
C ALA A 207 25.89 -10.14 29.46
N GLY A 208 24.88 -9.87 28.62
CA GLY A 208 23.47 -10.00 29.01
C GLY A 208 23.04 -11.45 29.24
N ARG A 209 23.52 -12.39 28.41
CA ARG A 209 23.32 -13.85 28.58
C ARG A 209 23.96 -14.38 29.86
N GLU A 210 25.17 -13.90 30.21
CA GLU A 210 25.82 -14.22 31.48
C GLU A 210 25.05 -13.65 32.68
N ALA A 211 24.59 -12.40 32.61
CA ALA A 211 23.79 -11.76 33.67
C ALA A 211 22.45 -12.49 33.95
N LEU A 212 21.91 -13.23 32.98
CA LEU A 212 20.71 -14.05 33.15
C LEU A 212 20.93 -15.32 33.98
N LEU A 213 22.16 -15.81 34.14
CA LEU A 213 22.46 -16.97 34.99
C LEU A 213 22.18 -16.66 36.47
N GLU A 214 22.34 -15.39 36.89
CA GLU A 214 22.01 -14.91 38.24
C GLU A 214 20.68 -14.13 38.31
N VAL A 215 19.79 -14.29 37.33
CA VAL A 215 18.58 -13.44 37.18
C VAL A 215 17.69 -13.38 38.44
N LYS A 216 17.70 -14.41 39.29
CA LYS A 216 16.96 -14.45 40.57
C LYS A 216 17.47 -13.42 41.59
N GLU A 217 18.78 -13.18 41.66
CA GLU A 217 19.35 -12.11 42.50
C GLU A 217 19.20 -10.74 41.83
N LEU A 218 19.29 -10.66 40.50
CA LEU A 218 18.99 -9.42 39.77
C LEU A 218 17.52 -9.00 39.97
N ALA A 219 16.57 -9.92 39.90
CA ALA A 219 15.15 -9.67 40.12
C ALA A 219 14.86 -9.13 41.53
N ARG A 220 15.63 -9.58 42.53
CA ARG A 220 15.52 -9.11 43.91
C ARG A 220 16.04 -7.67 44.13
N ARG A 221 16.94 -7.18 43.25
CA ARG A 221 17.57 -5.85 43.37
C ARG A 221 17.01 -4.83 42.36
N ALA A 222 16.71 -5.28 41.15
CA ALA A 222 16.26 -4.48 40.01
C ALA A 222 15.21 -5.27 39.18
N PRO A 223 13.99 -5.52 39.71
CA PRO A 223 13.00 -6.40 39.10
C PRO A 223 12.63 -6.02 37.65
N ARG A 224 12.63 -4.73 37.31
CA ARG A 224 12.36 -4.26 35.94
C ARG A 224 13.52 -4.54 34.96
N GLN A 225 14.76 -4.63 35.43
CA GLN A 225 15.91 -5.00 34.60
C GLN A 225 15.91 -6.50 34.32
N ALA A 226 15.68 -7.33 35.35
CA ALA A 226 15.50 -8.77 35.20
C ALA A 226 14.37 -9.10 34.20
N ALA A 227 13.17 -8.56 34.43
CA ALA A 227 12.01 -8.82 33.56
C ALA A 227 12.20 -8.34 32.10
N LEU A 228 13.07 -7.34 31.85
CA LEU A 228 13.41 -6.90 30.49
C LEU A 228 14.45 -7.82 29.85
N LEU A 229 15.48 -8.27 30.59
CA LEU A 229 16.43 -9.27 30.11
C LEU A 229 15.76 -10.62 29.84
N GLU A 230 14.84 -11.09 30.70
CA GLU A 230 14.10 -12.35 30.51
C GLU A 230 13.25 -12.30 29.23
N ARG A 231 12.64 -11.15 28.92
CA ARG A 231 11.88 -10.94 27.68
C ARG A 231 12.76 -10.90 26.43
N LEU A 232 14.01 -10.43 26.55
CA LEU A 232 15.02 -10.46 25.49
C LEU A 232 15.71 -11.83 25.38
N ALA A 233 15.73 -12.63 26.44
CA ALA A 233 16.20 -14.01 26.42
C ALA A 233 15.19 -14.94 25.73
N ALA A 234 13.89 -14.68 25.93
CA ALA A 234 12.80 -15.43 25.31
C ALA A 234 12.60 -15.12 23.81
N ARG A 235 13.35 -14.18 23.23
CA ARG A 235 13.27 -13.77 21.82
C ARG A 235 14.67 -13.61 21.23
N PRO A 236 15.17 -14.58 20.44
CA PRO A 236 16.47 -14.43 19.78
C PRO A 236 16.41 -13.29 18.76
N GLY A 237 17.40 -12.39 18.79
CA GLY A 237 17.55 -11.30 17.83
C GLY A 237 16.96 -9.93 18.25
N PRO A 238 16.86 -8.97 17.32
CA PRO A 238 16.64 -7.56 17.63
C PRO A 238 15.16 -7.26 17.93
N THR A 239 14.81 -7.13 19.21
CA THR A 239 13.42 -6.95 19.65
C THR A 239 13.02 -5.47 19.72
N PRO A 240 11.97 -5.00 19.02
CA PRO A 240 11.51 -3.61 19.08
C PRO A 240 11.10 -3.17 20.49
N LEU A 241 11.58 -2.00 20.95
CA LEU A 241 11.29 -1.49 22.30
C LEU A 241 9.78 -1.32 22.58
N ALA A 242 9.01 -0.92 21.57
CA ALA A 242 7.55 -0.80 21.69
C ALA A 242 6.85 -2.14 21.98
N ALA A 243 7.42 -3.28 21.54
CA ALA A 243 6.92 -4.62 21.86
C ALA A 243 7.29 -5.09 23.29
N LEU A 244 8.08 -4.29 24.02
CA LEU A 244 8.48 -4.52 25.40
C LEU A 244 7.77 -3.56 26.39
N GLU A 245 7.28 -2.42 25.90
CA GLU A 245 6.59 -1.39 26.70
C GLU A 245 5.22 -1.82 27.26
N ALA A 246 4.64 -2.93 26.77
CA ALA A 246 3.45 -3.57 27.34
C ALA A 246 3.62 -4.05 28.81
N ALA A 247 4.84 -4.06 29.36
CA ALA A 247 5.11 -4.28 30.79
C ALA A 247 5.08 -3.00 31.66
N GLY A 248 4.73 -1.85 31.09
CA GLY A 248 4.40 -0.63 31.82
C GLY A 248 5.45 0.49 31.79
N SER A 249 5.03 1.66 32.30
CA SER A 249 5.71 2.94 32.10
C SER A 249 7.16 2.97 32.58
N GLY A 250 8.05 3.44 31.69
CA GLY A 250 9.46 3.69 31.95
C GLY A 250 10.44 2.71 31.27
N MET A 251 9.96 1.75 30.45
CA MET A 251 10.82 0.71 29.88
C MET A 251 12.00 1.25 29.05
N SER A 252 11.80 2.32 28.27
CA SER A 252 12.86 3.00 27.53
C SER A 252 14.05 3.47 28.39
N ALA A 253 13.83 3.84 29.67
CA ALA A 253 14.92 4.19 30.59
C ALA A 253 15.64 2.95 31.15
N VAL A 254 14.90 1.84 31.35
CA VAL A 254 15.49 0.55 31.74
C VAL A 254 16.36 0.00 30.62
N ALA A 255 15.89 0.05 29.37
CA ALA A 255 16.64 -0.36 28.19
C ALA A 255 17.93 0.44 28.02
N ASN A 256 17.86 1.78 28.06
CA ASN A 256 19.06 2.62 28.01
C ASN A 256 20.08 2.23 29.11
N ARG A 257 19.62 1.95 30.35
CA ARG A 257 20.50 1.53 31.45
C ARG A 257 21.09 0.12 31.27
N LEU A 258 20.38 -0.80 30.64
CA LEU A 258 20.94 -2.11 30.28
C LEU A 258 22.02 -1.99 29.20
N ALA A 259 21.87 -1.03 28.28
CA ALA A 259 22.88 -0.74 27.25
C ALA A 259 24.13 -0.07 27.84
N GLU A 260 23.99 0.83 28.81
CA GLU A 260 25.11 1.40 29.59
C GLU A 260 25.92 0.32 30.34
N LEU A 261 25.27 -0.78 30.75
CA LEU A 261 25.92 -1.94 31.38
C LEU A 261 26.51 -2.94 30.37
N GLY A 262 26.35 -2.70 29.06
CA GLY A 262 26.78 -3.60 27.99
C GLY A 262 25.96 -4.89 27.89
N TRP A 263 24.82 -4.99 28.58
CA TRP A 263 23.97 -6.19 28.62
C TRP A 263 22.98 -6.27 27.44
N ILE A 264 22.71 -5.15 26.78
CA ILE A 264 21.96 -5.10 25.51
C ILE A 264 22.62 -4.12 24.52
N LEU A 265 22.38 -4.33 23.22
CA LEU A 265 22.61 -3.34 22.17
C LEU A 265 21.32 -2.57 21.89
N LEU A 266 21.43 -1.29 21.49
CA LEU A 266 20.31 -0.44 21.08
C LEU A 266 20.63 0.25 19.76
N TYR A 267 19.80 0.02 18.74
CA TYR A 267 19.96 0.61 17.41
C TYR A 267 18.60 0.83 16.73
N GLN A 268 18.63 1.27 15.46
CA GLN A 268 17.43 1.45 14.63
C GLN A 268 17.45 0.51 13.43
N ILE A 269 16.28 0.01 13.06
CA ILE A 269 16.02 -0.75 11.84
C ILE A 269 14.79 -0.19 11.12
N GLU A 270 14.60 -0.55 9.86
CA GLU A 270 13.37 -0.28 9.13
C GLU A 270 12.21 -1.10 9.72
N ASP A 271 11.11 -0.44 10.06
CA ASP A 271 9.94 -1.03 10.73
C ASP A 271 8.99 -1.65 9.70
N LEU A 272 9.46 -2.71 9.04
CA LEU A 272 8.74 -3.46 8.00
C LEU A 272 7.55 -4.29 8.55
N ARG A 273 7.39 -4.36 9.87
CA ARG A 273 6.44 -5.24 10.56
C ARG A 273 4.99 -4.87 10.27
N ARG A 274 4.17 -5.91 10.03
CA ARG A 274 2.82 -5.96 10.59
C ARG A 274 2.94 -6.61 11.99
N PRO A 275 2.17 -6.18 13.01
CA PRO A 275 2.31 -6.69 14.38
C PRO A 275 2.33 -8.22 14.47
N ASP A 276 3.25 -8.74 15.28
CA ASP A 276 3.83 -10.08 15.08
C ASP A 276 3.14 -11.20 15.89
N ASP A 277 2.76 -12.26 15.18
CA ASP A 277 2.86 -13.68 15.52
C ASP A 277 2.86 -14.14 17.00
N ALA A 278 1.68 -14.57 17.44
CA ALA A 278 1.43 -15.96 17.85
C ALA A 278 0.05 -16.34 17.24
N PHE A 279 -0.51 -17.55 17.18
CA PHE A 279 -0.36 -18.82 17.89
C PHE A 279 -0.95 -19.93 16.99
N GLY A 280 -0.65 -21.21 17.27
CA GLY A 280 -1.53 -22.32 16.88
C GLY A 280 -2.76 -22.48 17.83
N GLY A 281 -3.78 -23.22 17.40
CA GLY A 281 -4.95 -23.58 18.22
C GLY A 281 -5.97 -24.45 17.47
N ASP A 282 -6.64 -25.37 18.18
CA ASP A 282 -7.51 -26.38 17.56
C ASP A 282 -8.87 -25.82 17.07
N GLY A 283 -8.95 -25.53 15.77
CA GLY A 283 -10.20 -25.34 15.03
C GLY A 283 -10.65 -26.64 14.35
N GLY A 284 -11.23 -27.58 15.10
CA GLY A 284 -11.71 -28.86 14.55
C GLY A 284 -12.80 -28.71 13.46
N PRO A 285 -12.85 -29.62 12.47
CA PRO A 285 -13.70 -29.45 11.28
C PRO A 285 -15.20 -29.43 11.62
N VAL A 286 -15.89 -28.40 11.10
CA VAL A 286 -17.35 -28.24 11.25
C VAL A 286 -18.09 -29.17 10.29
N GLU A 287 -18.98 -30.03 10.81
CA GLU A 287 -19.81 -30.87 9.96
C GLU A 287 -20.86 -30.05 9.20
N LEU A 288 -20.71 -29.94 7.88
CA LEU A 288 -21.67 -29.25 7.01
C LEU A 288 -22.99 -30.01 6.90
N GLU A 289 -24.09 -29.29 7.14
CA GLU A 289 -25.46 -29.77 6.92
C GLU A 289 -25.69 -30.22 5.48
N ALA A 290 -26.65 -31.12 5.25
CA ALA A 290 -26.88 -31.72 3.93
C ALA A 290 -27.10 -30.66 2.82
N GLN A 291 -27.79 -29.56 3.14
CA GLN A 291 -28.03 -28.44 2.20
C GLN A 291 -26.75 -27.61 1.96
N GLN A 292 -25.97 -27.33 3.00
CA GLN A 292 -24.69 -26.60 2.90
C GLN A 292 -23.68 -27.40 2.06
N ARG A 293 -23.58 -28.71 2.35
CA ARG A 293 -22.73 -29.68 1.65
C ARG A 293 -23.08 -29.76 0.16
N ALA A 294 -24.37 -29.77 -0.19
CA ALA A 294 -24.84 -29.76 -1.57
C ALA A 294 -24.56 -28.43 -2.31
N ALA A 295 -24.79 -27.28 -1.65
CA ALA A 295 -24.48 -25.97 -2.22
C ALA A 295 -22.97 -25.81 -2.46
N LEU A 296 -22.15 -26.23 -1.49
CA LEU A 296 -20.70 -26.24 -1.61
C LEU A 296 -20.21 -27.17 -2.72
N GLN A 297 -20.79 -28.36 -2.88
CA GLN A 297 -20.42 -29.28 -3.96
C GLN A 297 -20.62 -28.67 -5.35
N GLN A 298 -21.69 -27.89 -5.56
CA GLN A 298 -21.94 -27.18 -6.82
C GLN A 298 -20.91 -26.04 -7.06
N LEU A 299 -20.54 -25.31 -6.02
CA LEU A 299 -19.46 -24.31 -6.08
C LEU A 299 -18.12 -24.98 -6.46
N ARG A 300 -17.73 -26.03 -5.72
CA ARG A 300 -16.48 -26.79 -5.95
C ARG A 300 -16.40 -27.33 -7.38
N GLN A 301 -17.49 -27.92 -7.90
CA GLN A 301 -17.55 -28.38 -9.31
C GLN A 301 -17.35 -27.24 -10.34
N SER A 302 -17.89 -26.04 -10.08
CA SER A 302 -17.69 -24.91 -11.00
C SER A 302 -16.27 -24.37 -10.94
N LEU A 303 -15.70 -24.23 -9.74
CA LEU A 303 -14.32 -23.80 -9.51
C LEU A 303 -13.32 -24.76 -10.19
N ASP A 304 -13.63 -26.05 -10.18
CA ASP A 304 -12.80 -27.11 -10.78
C ASP A 304 -12.87 -27.14 -12.30
N SER A 305 -14.04 -26.86 -12.87
CA SER A 305 -14.19 -26.70 -14.32
C SER A 305 -13.50 -25.45 -14.88
N GLY A 306 -13.02 -24.53 -14.02
CA GLY A 306 -12.52 -23.21 -14.41
C GLY A 306 -13.58 -22.26 -14.99
N ALA A 307 -14.85 -22.69 -15.10
CA ALA A 307 -15.91 -21.93 -15.72
C ALA A 307 -16.36 -20.77 -14.82
N ARG A 308 -16.25 -19.53 -15.33
CA ARG A 308 -16.83 -18.34 -14.71
C ARG A 308 -18.35 -18.49 -14.62
N LYS A 309 -18.87 -18.65 -13.40
CA LYS A 309 -20.30 -18.63 -13.09
C LYS A 309 -20.57 -17.73 -11.89
N THR A 310 -21.79 -17.18 -11.83
CA THR A 310 -22.30 -16.45 -10.67
C THR A 310 -23.25 -17.36 -9.90
N PHE A 311 -23.14 -17.40 -8.57
CA PHE A 311 -24.00 -18.17 -7.69
C PHE A 311 -24.68 -17.25 -6.67
N MET A 312 -25.92 -17.58 -6.30
CA MET A 312 -26.64 -16.92 -5.22
C MET A 312 -26.88 -17.92 -4.09
N VAL A 313 -26.13 -17.81 -3.00
CA VAL A 313 -26.30 -18.64 -1.80
C VAL A 313 -27.43 -18.05 -0.96
N HIS A 314 -28.68 -18.35 -1.34
CA HIS A 314 -29.86 -17.85 -0.64
C HIS A 314 -30.15 -18.66 0.63
N GLY A 315 -30.41 -17.97 1.74
CA GLY A 315 -30.74 -18.57 3.04
C GLY A 315 -30.84 -17.51 4.13
N VAL A 316 -31.57 -17.80 5.20
CA VAL A 316 -31.79 -16.87 6.32
C VAL A 316 -30.51 -16.59 7.12
N THR A 317 -30.55 -15.57 7.97
CA THR A 317 -29.59 -15.34 9.05
C THR A 317 -29.38 -16.62 9.87
N ALA A 318 -28.15 -16.89 10.30
CA ALA A 318 -27.71 -18.11 11.00
C ALA A 318 -27.83 -19.46 10.25
N SER A 319 -28.26 -19.52 8.99
CA SER A 319 -28.37 -20.80 8.23
C SER A 319 -27.02 -21.41 7.77
N GLY A 320 -25.89 -20.96 8.31
CA GLY A 320 -24.54 -21.43 7.94
C GLY A 320 -24.12 -21.13 6.48
N LYS A 321 -24.64 -20.05 5.87
CA LYS A 321 -24.14 -19.57 4.55
C LYS A 321 -22.62 -19.31 4.58
N THR A 322 -22.11 -18.85 5.72
CA THR A 322 -20.69 -18.60 5.96
C THR A 322 -19.87 -19.86 5.73
N GLU A 323 -20.26 -21.00 6.28
CA GLU A 323 -19.57 -22.28 6.10
C GLU A 323 -19.52 -22.73 4.61
N VAL A 324 -20.54 -22.35 3.82
CA VAL A 324 -20.56 -22.60 2.36
C VAL A 324 -19.60 -21.67 1.62
N TYR A 325 -19.48 -20.40 2.03
CA TYR A 325 -18.46 -19.49 1.49
C TYR A 325 -17.05 -19.96 1.87
N LEU A 326 -16.87 -20.37 3.12
CA LEU A 326 -15.61 -20.83 3.66
C LEU A 326 -15.15 -22.09 2.96
N GLY A 327 -15.93 -23.17 2.97
CA GLY A 327 -15.58 -24.40 2.27
C GLY A 327 -15.29 -24.22 0.77
N ALA A 328 -15.74 -23.13 0.15
CA ALA A 328 -15.39 -22.75 -1.21
C ALA A 328 -14.05 -21.97 -1.27
N VAL A 329 -13.78 -21.07 -0.33
CA VAL A 329 -12.47 -20.44 -0.12
C VAL A 329 -11.39 -21.48 0.19
N GLU A 330 -11.62 -22.43 1.11
CA GLU A 330 -10.72 -23.55 1.41
C GLU A 330 -10.29 -24.27 0.12
N HIS A 331 -11.27 -24.55 -0.74
CA HIS A 331 -11.11 -25.32 -1.98
C HIS A 331 -10.45 -24.52 -3.11
N VAL A 332 -10.44 -23.19 -3.03
CA VAL A 332 -9.68 -22.32 -3.95
C VAL A 332 -8.23 -22.19 -3.47
N LEU A 333 -8.04 -21.86 -2.20
CA LEU A 333 -6.73 -21.67 -1.59
C LEU A 333 -5.92 -22.98 -1.57
N GLY A 334 -6.55 -24.11 -1.26
CA GLY A 334 -5.98 -25.46 -1.34
C GLY A 334 -5.67 -25.95 -2.76
N LYS A 335 -5.83 -25.08 -3.78
CA LYS A 335 -5.38 -25.29 -5.16
C LYS A 335 -4.33 -24.26 -5.60
N GLY A 336 -3.68 -23.58 -4.66
CA GLY A 336 -2.66 -22.56 -4.93
C GLY A 336 -3.20 -21.32 -5.65
N LYS A 337 -4.51 -21.02 -5.48
CA LYS A 337 -5.17 -19.83 -6.02
C LYS A 337 -5.55 -18.88 -4.89
N GLN A 338 -6.00 -17.68 -5.23
CA GLN A 338 -6.48 -16.69 -4.28
C GLN A 338 -8.01 -16.53 -4.35
N ALA A 339 -8.61 -16.11 -3.25
CA ALA A 339 -10.04 -15.78 -3.15
C ALA A 339 -10.22 -14.37 -2.57
N ILE A 340 -11.29 -13.67 -2.99
CA ILE A 340 -11.66 -12.34 -2.51
C ILE A 340 -13.06 -12.45 -1.88
N VAL A 341 -13.23 -11.89 -0.68
CA VAL A 341 -14.48 -11.91 0.09
C VAL A 341 -14.80 -10.48 0.55
N LEU A 342 -16.06 -10.04 0.43
CA LEU A 342 -16.50 -8.66 0.70
C LEU A 342 -17.62 -8.66 1.79
N VAL A 343 -17.51 -7.86 2.86
CA VAL A 343 -18.29 -8.00 4.15
C VAL A 343 -18.77 -6.62 4.75
N PRO A 344 -19.37 -6.47 5.98
CA PRO A 344 -20.08 -5.21 6.43
C PRO A 344 -20.11 -4.70 7.95
N GLU A 345 -19.72 -3.53 8.56
CA GLU A 345 -18.95 -2.24 8.38
C GLU A 345 -18.01 -1.92 9.61
N ILE A 346 -17.76 -0.63 9.92
CA ILE A 346 -16.85 -0.07 10.94
C ILE A 346 -17.41 -0.23 12.37
N SER A 347 -18.73 -0.09 12.53
CA SER A 347 -19.48 -0.48 13.74
C SER A 347 -19.16 -1.93 14.12
N LEU A 348 -19.24 -2.80 13.12
CA LEU A 348 -18.90 -4.22 13.18
C LEU A 348 -17.42 -4.43 13.51
N THR A 349 -16.49 -3.59 13.04
CA THR A 349 -15.05 -3.73 13.34
C THR A 349 -14.81 -3.76 14.85
N ALA A 350 -15.37 -2.82 15.61
CA ALA A 350 -15.16 -2.78 17.07
C ALA A 350 -15.75 -4.03 17.76
N GLN A 351 -16.94 -4.47 17.33
CA GLN A 351 -17.61 -5.65 17.91
C GLN A 351 -16.87 -6.96 17.55
N LEU A 352 -16.46 -7.13 16.29
CA LEU A 352 -15.69 -8.28 15.84
C LEU A 352 -14.27 -8.29 16.39
N MET A 353 -13.61 -7.14 16.55
CA MET A 353 -12.34 -7.08 17.25
C MET A 353 -12.47 -7.57 18.70
N GLY A 354 -13.55 -7.20 19.41
CA GLY A 354 -13.83 -7.76 20.74
C GLY A 354 -14.01 -9.28 20.73
N LEU A 355 -14.79 -9.79 19.76
CA LEU A 355 -15.02 -11.24 19.60
C LEU A 355 -13.74 -12.00 19.25
N PHE A 356 -12.96 -11.48 18.31
CA PHE A 356 -11.69 -12.05 17.87
C PHE A 356 -10.67 -12.00 19.01
N ARG A 357 -10.59 -10.93 19.79
CA ARG A 357 -9.73 -10.86 20.99
C ARG A 357 -10.12 -11.89 22.04
N ALA A 358 -11.42 -12.16 22.21
CA ALA A 358 -11.90 -13.21 23.10
C ALA A 358 -11.60 -14.64 22.60
N ARG A 359 -11.59 -14.88 21.28
CA ARG A 359 -11.33 -16.20 20.68
C ARG A 359 -9.84 -16.49 20.43
N PHE A 360 -9.09 -15.48 20.00
CA PHE A 360 -7.71 -15.60 19.54
C PHE A 360 -6.70 -14.94 20.52
N GLY A 361 -7.16 -14.14 21.47
CA GLY A 361 -6.32 -13.35 22.38
C GLY A 361 -6.03 -11.93 21.84
N GLU A 362 -5.70 -11.00 22.73
CA GLU A 362 -5.34 -9.61 22.38
C GLU A 362 -4.19 -9.55 21.36
N ASP A 363 -3.16 -10.38 21.54
CA ASP A 363 -1.94 -10.36 20.73
C ASP A 363 -2.18 -10.72 19.25
N ARG A 364 -3.25 -11.49 18.93
CA ARG A 364 -3.61 -11.86 17.55
C ARG A 364 -4.43 -10.79 16.81
N VAL A 365 -4.94 -9.76 17.50
CA VAL A 365 -6.07 -8.96 17.00
C VAL A 365 -5.81 -7.46 17.13
N MET A 366 -4.97 -7.00 16.21
CA MET A 366 -4.50 -5.63 16.04
C MET A 366 -5.50 -4.72 15.31
N GLN A 367 -5.60 -3.45 15.73
CA GLN A 367 -6.26 -2.42 14.93
C GLN A 367 -5.19 -1.64 14.18
N VAL A 368 -5.11 -1.79 12.85
CA VAL A 368 -4.24 -0.96 12.01
C VAL A 368 -4.93 0.36 11.66
N PRO A 369 -4.20 1.48 11.50
CA PRO A 369 -4.76 2.72 10.98
C PRO A 369 -5.34 2.52 9.56
N SER A 370 -6.47 3.16 9.26
CA SER A 370 -7.17 3.02 7.98
C SER A 370 -6.35 3.55 6.80
N VAL A 371 -5.59 2.68 6.15
CA VAL A 371 -4.85 2.97 4.92
C VAL A 371 -5.80 3.03 3.71
N MET A 372 -6.23 4.24 3.33
CA MET A 372 -7.02 4.44 2.10
C MET A 372 -6.16 4.21 0.84
N GLY A 373 -6.07 2.96 0.40
CA GLY A 373 -5.35 2.54 -0.80
C GLY A 373 -6.10 1.46 -1.59
N GLY A 374 -7.10 1.85 -2.38
CA GLY A 374 -7.63 1.04 -3.49
C GLY A 374 -9.02 0.42 -3.34
N GLU A 375 -9.59 0.33 -2.13
CA GLU A 375 -10.81 -0.47 -1.91
C GLU A 375 -12.06 0.38 -1.59
N ASP A 376 -12.86 0.68 -2.62
CA ASP A 376 -14.09 1.49 -2.51
C ASP A 376 -15.33 0.68 -2.09
N PHE A 377 -15.28 0.11 -0.88
CA PHE A 377 -16.45 -0.53 -0.24
C PHE A 377 -17.58 0.48 0.05
N GLY A 378 -17.24 1.77 0.13
CA GLY A 378 -18.18 2.85 0.45
C GLY A 378 -19.23 3.13 -0.63
N GLN A 379 -19.20 2.47 -1.80
CA GLN A 379 -20.27 2.59 -2.81
C GLN A 379 -21.60 2.00 -2.33
N PHE A 380 -21.58 0.85 -1.62
CA PHE A 380 -22.82 0.19 -1.21
C PHE A 380 -23.53 0.94 -0.09
N ARG A 381 -22.78 1.44 0.92
CA ARG A 381 -23.33 2.37 1.92
C ARG A 381 -23.81 3.68 1.31
N ARG A 382 -23.18 4.18 0.24
CA ARG A 382 -23.68 5.35 -0.51
C ARG A 382 -24.98 5.09 -1.28
N ALA A 383 -25.34 3.83 -1.54
CA ALA A 383 -26.59 3.46 -2.21
C ALA A 383 -27.75 3.23 -1.23
N ALA A 384 -27.48 2.69 -0.03
CA ALA A 384 -28.48 2.48 1.03
C ALA A 384 -27.83 2.65 2.42
N PRO A 385 -27.66 3.90 2.91
CA PRO A 385 -26.83 4.20 4.09
C PRO A 385 -27.41 3.72 5.43
N ASP A 386 -28.72 3.46 5.46
CA ASP A 386 -29.47 3.01 6.63
C ASP A 386 -29.70 1.48 6.65
N ASP A 387 -29.49 0.80 5.50
CA ASP A 387 -29.74 -0.65 5.33
C ASP A 387 -28.45 -1.49 5.19
N ILE A 388 -27.33 -0.88 4.79
CA ILE A 388 -26.10 -1.62 4.42
C ILE A 388 -24.86 -1.09 5.13
N GLU A 389 -24.33 -1.93 6.00
CA GLU A 389 -22.97 -1.85 6.56
C GLU A 389 -21.94 -2.43 5.52
N SER A 390 -20.67 -1.96 5.42
CA SER A 390 -19.59 -2.35 4.44
C SER A 390 -18.13 -2.37 5.04
N LEU A 391 -17.50 -3.55 5.27
CA LEU A 391 -16.27 -3.86 6.04
C LEU A 391 -15.22 -4.64 5.22
N ILE A 392 -13.97 -4.62 5.70
CA ILE A 392 -12.83 -5.45 5.27
C ILE A 392 -12.09 -6.02 6.49
N PHE A 393 -11.59 -7.26 6.43
CA PHE A 393 -10.46 -7.71 7.26
C PHE A 393 -9.52 -8.63 6.46
N TRP A 394 -8.24 -8.61 6.81
CA TRP A 394 -7.17 -9.27 6.06
C TRP A 394 -6.71 -10.53 6.78
N VAL A 395 -6.61 -11.63 6.03
CA VAL A 395 -5.99 -12.87 6.50
C VAL A 395 -4.88 -13.25 5.52
N GLY A 396 -3.76 -13.71 6.08
CA GLY A 396 -2.54 -14.09 5.39
C GLY A 396 -1.62 -14.78 6.39
N GLY A 397 -0.57 -15.42 5.90
CA GLY A 397 0.26 -16.31 6.69
C GLY A 397 1.47 -16.71 5.88
N VAL A 398 2.58 -16.92 6.56
CA VAL A 398 3.92 -17.03 5.98
C VAL A 398 4.62 -18.21 6.67
N PRO A 399 5.38 -19.05 5.94
CA PRO A 399 6.24 -20.06 6.55
C PRO A 399 7.11 -19.44 7.64
N GLN A 400 7.22 -20.10 8.79
CA GLN A 400 7.80 -19.47 9.98
C GLN A 400 9.27 -19.06 9.76
N ASP A 401 9.98 -19.74 8.87
CA ASP A 401 11.33 -19.47 8.39
C ASP A 401 11.40 -18.34 7.35
N GLU A 402 10.50 -18.28 6.36
CA GLU A 402 10.38 -17.10 5.47
C GLU A 402 10.03 -15.82 6.25
N TRP A 403 9.16 -15.96 7.26
CA TRP A 403 8.83 -14.88 8.19
C TRP A 403 10.04 -14.46 9.03
N GLN A 404 10.81 -15.42 9.57
CA GLN A 404 12.04 -15.14 10.31
C GLN A 404 13.13 -14.50 9.42
N ALA A 405 13.28 -14.94 8.17
CA ALA A 405 14.18 -14.30 7.20
C ALA A 405 13.75 -12.87 6.87
N ALA A 406 12.45 -12.59 6.78
CA ALA A 406 11.93 -11.24 6.59
C ALA A 406 12.05 -10.35 7.84
N GLN A 407 11.92 -10.93 9.05
CA GLN A 407 12.20 -10.25 10.33
C GLN A 407 13.71 -9.94 10.47
N ALA A 408 14.59 -10.80 9.96
CA ALA A 408 16.03 -10.58 9.91
C ALA A 408 16.48 -9.59 8.83
N GLY A 409 15.65 -9.36 7.80
CA GLY A 409 15.96 -8.50 6.65
C GLY A 409 16.66 -9.23 5.48
N ASP A 410 16.85 -10.55 5.59
CA ASP A 410 17.42 -11.40 4.53
C ASP A 410 16.42 -11.67 3.38
N ALA A 411 15.12 -11.40 3.61
CA ALA A 411 14.06 -11.52 2.62
C ALA A 411 13.05 -10.35 2.72
N THR A 412 12.25 -10.14 1.67
CA THR A 412 11.12 -9.20 1.69
C THR A 412 9.81 -9.94 1.46
N LEU A 413 8.85 -9.81 2.38
CA LEU A 413 7.54 -10.42 2.19
C LEU A 413 6.78 -9.73 1.04
N PRO A 414 5.97 -10.50 0.27
CA PRO A 414 5.18 -9.93 -0.81
C PRO A 414 4.17 -8.87 -0.34
N SER A 415 3.69 -8.04 -1.27
CA SER A 415 2.55 -7.15 -1.01
C SER A 415 1.28 -7.95 -0.65
N LEU A 416 0.37 -7.38 0.14
CA LEU A 416 -0.96 -7.99 0.40
C LEU A 416 -1.85 -8.15 -0.85
N HIS A 417 -1.48 -7.57 -1.98
CA HIS A 417 -2.11 -7.81 -3.29
C HIS A 417 -1.28 -8.74 -4.20
N SER A 418 -0.23 -9.39 -3.68
CA SER A 418 0.63 -10.30 -4.45
C SER A 418 0.05 -11.72 -4.50
N PRO A 419 0.20 -12.47 -5.60
CA PRO A 419 -0.11 -13.90 -5.64
C PRO A 419 0.72 -14.75 -4.68
N PHE A 420 1.81 -14.19 -4.12
CA PHE A 420 2.70 -14.87 -3.19
C PHE A 420 2.41 -14.53 -1.70
N TRP A 421 1.35 -13.78 -1.39
CA TRP A 421 1.01 -13.31 -0.03
C TRP A 421 0.54 -14.41 0.96
N ALA A 422 0.46 -15.68 0.53
CA ALA A 422 0.12 -16.81 1.39
C ALA A 422 0.81 -18.10 0.91
N PRO A 423 2.08 -18.35 1.32
CA PRO A 423 2.79 -19.57 0.93
C PRO A 423 2.34 -20.82 1.72
N ASP A 424 1.89 -20.66 2.98
CA ASP A 424 1.10 -21.68 3.68
C ASP A 424 -0.38 -21.39 3.46
N ALA A 425 -0.98 -22.08 2.49
CA ALA A 425 -2.40 -21.96 2.21
C ALA A 425 -3.26 -22.56 3.34
N GLU A 426 -2.86 -23.65 3.99
CA GLU A 426 -3.70 -24.41 4.91
C GLU A 426 -3.92 -23.66 6.24
N ALA A 427 -2.87 -23.05 6.79
CA ALA A 427 -2.96 -22.19 7.96
C ALA A 427 -3.81 -20.92 7.70
N VAL A 428 -3.67 -20.32 6.51
CA VAL A 428 -4.42 -19.13 6.09
C VAL A 428 -5.90 -19.45 5.87
N ILE A 429 -6.19 -20.61 5.28
CA ILE A 429 -7.54 -21.15 5.13
C ILE A 429 -8.21 -21.28 6.50
N ALA A 430 -7.60 -22.05 7.41
CA ALA A 430 -8.20 -22.36 8.71
C ALA A 430 -8.45 -21.09 9.54
N THR A 431 -7.49 -20.16 9.53
CA THR A 431 -7.62 -18.87 10.24
C THR A 431 -8.73 -18.00 9.64
N ALA A 432 -8.85 -17.93 8.31
CA ALA A 432 -9.93 -17.19 7.65
C ALA A 432 -11.30 -17.83 7.88
N ALA A 433 -11.35 -19.17 7.91
CA ALA A 433 -12.54 -19.94 8.25
C ALA A 433 -13.01 -19.65 9.68
N GLU A 434 -12.15 -19.84 10.66
CA GLU A 434 -12.51 -19.65 12.07
C GLU A 434 -12.89 -18.20 12.39
N ALA A 435 -12.23 -17.21 11.78
CA ALA A 435 -12.56 -15.79 11.92
C ALA A 435 -13.94 -15.45 11.33
N LEU A 436 -14.24 -15.88 10.09
CA LEU A 436 -15.55 -15.63 9.48
C LEU A 436 -16.67 -16.40 10.19
N ALA A 437 -16.43 -17.66 10.59
CA ALA A 437 -17.40 -18.46 11.33
C ALA A 437 -17.71 -17.86 12.71
N ALA A 438 -16.69 -17.43 13.46
CA ALA A 438 -16.88 -16.72 14.73
C ALA A 438 -17.71 -15.43 14.52
N SER A 439 -17.32 -14.59 13.55
CA SER A 439 -18.05 -13.37 13.19
C SER A 439 -19.52 -13.65 12.91
N ALA A 440 -19.76 -14.65 12.07
CA ALA A 440 -21.09 -15.08 11.67
C ALA A 440 -21.95 -15.49 12.86
N ILE A 441 -21.40 -16.24 13.82
CA ILE A 441 -22.13 -16.74 14.98
C ILE A 441 -22.61 -15.61 15.90
N ASP A 442 -21.74 -14.63 16.24
CA ASP A 442 -22.13 -13.57 17.19
C ASP A 442 -23.02 -12.50 16.55
N LEU A 443 -22.69 -12.06 15.33
CA LEU A 443 -23.44 -11.01 14.64
C LEU A 443 -24.82 -11.47 14.16
N MET A 444 -24.99 -12.77 13.91
CA MET A 444 -26.28 -13.35 13.54
C MET A 444 -27.10 -13.84 14.75
N ARG A 445 -26.69 -13.54 15.99
CA ARG A 445 -27.54 -13.73 17.17
C ARG A 445 -28.81 -12.87 17.06
N PRO A 446 -30.01 -13.41 17.35
CA PRO A 446 -31.22 -12.60 17.41
C PRO A 446 -31.09 -11.49 18.46
N ARG A 447 -31.19 -10.22 18.02
CA ARG A 447 -31.26 -9.07 18.92
C ARG A 447 -32.66 -8.97 19.56
N GLY A 448 -32.94 -9.84 20.52
CA GLY A 448 -34.16 -9.77 21.34
C GLY A 448 -34.70 -11.13 21.79
N SER A 449 -34.48 -11.44 23.07
CA SER A 449 -35.32 -12.29 23.90
C SER A 449 -35.34 -11.69 25.31
#